data_AF-A0A6P1A2I5-F1
#
_entry.id   AF-A0A6P1A2I5-F1
#
_cell.length_a   1.000
_cell.length_b   1.000
_cell.length_c   1.000
_cell.angle_alpha   90.00
_cell.angle_beta   90.00
_cell.angle_gamma   90.00
#
_symmetry.space_group_name_H-M   'P 1'
#
loop_
_entity.id
_entity.type
_entity.pdbx_description
1 polymer ?
#
loop_
_entity_poly.entity_id
_entity_poly.type
_entity_poly.pdbx_seq_one_letter_code
_entity_poly.pdbx_strand_id
1 'polypeptide(L)' 'MANIREVVQKALKTGYLSVTEEDKLRQLLTRKYPLEDLNAFMKLQLAVMNGNVKQESREMFCSKQLSQGI' A
#
# COMPACT_ATOMS: atom_id res chain seq x y z
N MET A 1 -6.77 17.43 -1.41
CA MET A 1 -5.38 17.17 -0.95
C MET A 1 -5.35 15.73 -0.46
N ALA A 2 -4.53 14.88 -1.03
CA ALA A 2 -4.60 13.46 -0.70
C ALA A 2 -4.06 13.16 0.70
N ASN A 3 -4.88 12.49 1.50
CA ASN A 3 -4.58 12.04 2.86
C ASN A 3 -4.38 10.51 2.86
N ILE A 4 -3.69 9.96 3.86
CA ILE A 4 -3.48 8.51 4.07
C ILE A 4 -4.79 7.73 3.91
N ARG A 5 -5.89 8.22 4.48
CA ARG A 5 -7.22 7.63 4.37
C ARG A 5 -7.71 7.49 2.94
N GLU A 6 -7.51 8.49 2.08
CA GLU A 6 -7.97 8.41 0.69
C GLU A 6 -7.22 7.32 -0.08
N VAL A 7 -5.90 7.24 0.10
CA VAL A 7 -5.06 6.21 -0.53
C VAL A 7 -5.45 4.82 -0.03
N VAL A 8 -5.61 4.67 1.28
CA VAL A 8 -6.06 3.42 1.91
C VAL A 8 -7.44 3.00 1.39
N GLN A 9 -8.42 3.91 1.38
CA GLN A 9 -9.78 3.61 0.93
C GLN A 9 -9.81 3.18 -0.53
N LYS A 10 -9.03 3.86 -1.38
CA LYS A 10 -8.89 3.48 -2.78
C LYS A 10 -8.32 2.06 -2.90
N ALA A 11 -7.22 1.77 -2.22
CA ALA A 11 -6.58 0.45 -2.26
C ALA A 11 -7.47 -0.67 -1.72
N LEU A 12 -8.22 -0.42 -0.64
CA LEU A 12 -9.20 -1.37 -0.11
C LEU A 12 -10.37 -1.61 -1.07
N LYS A 13 -10.78 -0.59 -1.83
CA LYS A 13 -11.86 -0.69 -2.81
C LYS A 13 -11.42 -1.41 -4.08
N THR A 14 -10.20 -1.15 -4.55
CA THR A 14 -9.65 -1.74 -5.78
C THR A 14 -9.03 -3.12 -5.53
N GLY A 15 -8.68 -3.43 -4.29
CA GLY A 15 -7.85 -4.59 -3.97
C GLY A 15 -6.41 -4.47 -4.48
N TYR A 16 -5.97 -3.26 -4.83
CA TYR A 16 -4.68 -3.02 -5.47
C TYR A 16 -4.06 -1.71 -5.00
N LEU A 17 -2.77 -1.76 -4.68
CA LEU A 17 -1.96 -0.61 -4.30
C LEU A 17 -0.80 -0.50 -5.29
N SER A 18 -0.81 0.58 -6.09
CA SER A 18 0.25 0.82 -7.08
C SER A 18 1.52 1.37 -6.44
N VAL A 19 2.67 1.27 -7.13
CA VAL A 19 3.94 1.85 -6.68
C VAL A 19 3.81 3.34 -6.42
N THR A 20 3.07 4.07 -7.27
CA THR A 20 2.82 5.51 -7.07
C THR A 20 2.02 5.79 -5.81
N GLU A 21 1.05 4.94 -5.47
CA GLU A 21 0.26 5.04 -4.25
C GLU A 21 1.08 4.66 -3.01
N GLU A 22 1.94 3.65 -3.10
CA GLU A 22 2.89 3.26 -2.06
C GLU A 22 3.86 4.40 -1.74
N ASP A 23 4.47 5.02 -2.74
CA ASP A 23 5.41 6.12 -2.56
C ASP A 23 4.73 7.34 -1.94
N LYS A 24 3.51 7.63 -2.36
CA LYS A 24 2.70 8.70 -1.78
C LYS A 24 2.35 8.40 -0.32
N LEU A 25 1.97 7.16 -0.01
CA LEU A 25 1.68 6.72 1.35
C LEU A 25 2.93 6.85 2.24
N ARG A 26 4.10 6.47 1.72
CA ARG A 26 5.41 6.62 2.40
C ARG A 26 5.70 8.08 2.71
N GLN A 27 5.48 9.00 1.77
CA GLN A 27 5.67 10.44 2.01
C GLN A 27 4.68 11.04 3.01
N LEU A 28 3.46 10.50 3.10
CA LEU A 28 2.46 10.96 4.06
C LEU A 28 2.77 10.46 5.48
N LEU A 29 3.29 9.23 5.61
CA LEU A 29 3.67 8.62 6.89
C LEU A 29 4.95 9.22 7.50
N THR A 30 5.76 9.97 6.75
CA THR A 30 6.93 10.68 7.33
C THR A 30 6.56 11.98 8.04
N ARG A 31 5.32 12.47 7.87
CA ARG A 31 4.82 13.69 8.51
C ARG A 31 4.01 13.34 9.76
N LYS A 32 3.71 14.32 10.61
CA LYS A 32 2.72 14.12 11.68
C LYS A 32 1.37 13.80 11.05
N TYR A 33 0.78 12.68 11.45
CA TYR A 33 -0.56 12.26 11.05
C TYR A 33 -1.40 11.96 12.30
N PRO A 34 -2.73 12.16 12.22
CA PRO A 34 -3.62 11.89 13.35
C PRO A 34 -3.88 10.38 13.52
N LEU A 35 -4.47 9.99 14.65
CA LEU A 35 -4.69 8.58 15.00
C LEU A 35 -5.59 7.84 13.98
N GLU A 36 -6.51 8.56 13.33
CA GLU A 36 -7.40 8.01 12.30
C GLU A 36 -6.63 7.56 11.07
N ASP A 37 -5.57 8.30 10.70
CA ASP A 37 -4.72 7.96 9.58
C ASP A 37 -3.85 6.74 9.93
N LEU A 38 -3.39 6.62 11.18
CA LEU A 38 -2.73 5.41 11.67
C LEU A 38 -3.65 4.20 11.59
N ASN A 39 -4.88 4.32 12.08
CA ASN A 39 -5.86 3.24 12.06
C ASN A 39 -6.20 2.82 10.61
N ALA A 40 -6.35 3.79 9.70
CA ALA A 40 -6.53 3.50 8.29
C ALA A 40 -5.33 2.74 7.71
N PHE A 41 -4.11 3.16 8.03
CA PHE A 41 -2.90 2.48 7.61
C PHE A 41 -2.83 1.04 8.14
N MET A 42 -3.16 0.81 9.42
CA MET A 42 -3.19 -0.53 10.01
C MET A 42 -4.21 -1.45 9.32
N LYS A 43 -5.38 -0.93 8.94
CA LYS A 43 -6.37 -1.69 8.16
C LYS A 43 -5.83 -2.09 6.79
N LEU A 44 -5.10 -1.19 6.12
CA LEU A 44 -4.45 -1.49 4.85
C LEU A 44 -3.40 -2.59 5.03
N GLN A 45 -2.55 -2.50 6.06
CA GLN A 45 -1.54 -3.53 6.33
C GLN A 45 -2.18 -4.90 6.55
N LEU A 46 -3.25 -4.97 7.35
CA LEU A 46 -3.99 -6.22 7.55
C LEU A 46 -4.59 -6.75 6.24
N ALA A 47 -5.17 -5.88 5.41
CA ALA A 47 -5.74 -6.29 4.13
C ALA A 47 -4.67 -6.82 3.16
N VAL A 48 -3.46 -6.24 3.16
CA VAL A 48 -2.32 -6.76 2.40
C VAL A 48 -1.88 -8.13 2.92
N MET A 49 -1.74 -8.28 4.25
CA MET A 49 -1.36 -9.55 4.86
C MET A 49 -2.36 -10.67 4.59
N ASN A 50 -3.66 -10.35 4.57
CA ASN A 50 -4.73 -11.30 4.24
C ASN A 50 -4.85 -11.59 2.73
N GLY A 51 -4.09 -10.89 1.88
CA GLY A 51 -4.16 -11.03 0.43
C GLY A 51 -5.35 -10.31 -0.23
N ASN A 52 -6.10 -9.52 0.53
CA ASN A 52 -7.23 -8.74 0.02
C ASN A 52 -6.77 -7.53 -0.81
N VAL A 53 -5.55 -7.05 -0.57
CA VAL A 53 -4.91 -5.98 -1.33
C VAL A 53 -3.56 -6.46 -1.84
N LYS A 54 -3.36 -6.41 -3.15
CA LYS A 54 -2.07 -6.68 -3.78
C LYS A 54 -1.23 -5.42 -3.87
N GLN A 55 0.08 -5.58 -3.75
CA GLN A 55 1.06 -4.50 -3.84
C GLN A 55 1.88 -4.68 -5.13
N GLU A 56 1.86 -3.67 -5.99
CA GLU A 56 2.57 -3.70 -7.27
C GLU A 56 4.08 -3.87 -7.07
N SER A 57 4.65 -3.28 -6.02
CA SER A 57 6.08 -3.42 -5.72
C SER A 57 6.48 -4.87 -5.43
N ARG A 58 5.62 -5.62 -4.73
CA ARG A 58 5.84 -7.04 -4.43
C ARG A 58 5.68 -7.91 -5.67
N GLU A 59 4.69 -7.62 -6.50
CA GLU A 59 4.50 -8.32 -7.77
C GLU A 59 5.71 -8.12 -8.69
N MET A 60 6.20 -6.88 -8.79
CA MET A 60 7.39 -6.55 -9.58
C MET A 60 8.65 -7.24 -9.05
N PHE A 61 8.84 -7.29 -7.72
CA PHE A 61 9.96 -8.02 -7.11
C PHE A 61 9.89 -9.52 -7.43
N CYS A 62 8.73 -10.15 -7.22
CA CYS A 62 8.53 -11.57 -7.51
C CYS A 62 8.70 -11.89 -8.99
N SER A 63 8.19 -11.02 -9.88
CA SER A 63 8.37 -11.15 -11.33
C SER A 63 9.84 -11.02 -11.75
N LYS A 64 10.61 -10.11 -11.14
CA LYS A 64 12.05 -10.00 -11.38
C LYS A 64 12.78 -11.25 -10.91
N GLN A 65 12.39 -11.81 -9.77
CA GLN A 65 12.99 -13.02 -9.21
C GLN A 65 12.72 -14.27 -10.08
N LEU A 66 11.52 -14.39 -10.67
CA LEU A 66 11.20 -15.46 -11.62
C LEU A 66 11.96 -15.33 -12.94
N SER A 67 12.25 -14.10 -13.40
CA SER A 67 13.03 -13.87 -14.62
C SER A 67 14.53 -14.16 -14.46
N GLN A 68 15.03 -14.21 -13.22
CA GLN A 68 16.45 -14.37 -12.91
C GLN A 68 16.85 -15.81 -12.52
N GLY A 69 16.01 -16.81 -12.81
CA GLY A 69 16.33 -18.25 -12.79
C GLY A 69 17.43 -18.68 -11.80
N ILE A 70 17.01 -19.04 -10.58
CA ILE A 70 17.88 -19.78 -9.63
C ILE A 70 18.06 -21.21 -10.14
#